data_AF-A0A5Q4BA19-F1
#
_entry.id   AF-A0A5Q4BA19-F1
#
_cell.length_a   1.000
_cell.length_b   1.000
_cell.length_c   1.000
_cell.angle_alpha   90.00
_cell.angle_beta   90.00
_cell.angle_gamma   90.00
#
_symmetry.space_group_name_H-M   'P 1'
#
loop_
_entity.id
_entity.type
_entity.pdbx_description
1 polymer ?
#
loop_
_entity_poly.entity_id
_entity_poly.type
_entity_poly.pdbx_seq_one_letter_code
_entity_poly.pdbx_strand_id
1 'polypeptide(L)'
;MAPNVVVDGLKAALSPSAIIYLAGLWIAYYVALALYNISPFHPLARFPGPKIAAATYLYEAYYDWWLLGRYGKVIAQMHERYGPIIRINPDELHVSDPHFTDEIYAGPGRIRDKWQHQLNTGGAGPVSVTGFSTVNHEVHRMRKGALSRFFSRQQMLKLEGEVQEFAQLTVDKMLRSASKGPFDVKEAFNCFTADIISQYAFGEPMGFVAQDGWEPNFATWVKSFFKSAYMMRHNALARKLAQVMPMMADYLGEDIKSVMRQMNVVIPGYIKAALNNPENGSTYLY
;
A
#
# COMPACT_ATOMS: atom_id res chain seq x y z
N MET A 1 -48.95 17.16 -10.27
CA MET A 1 -48.33 18.30 -11.02
C MET A 1 -46.88 18.59 -10.55
N ALA A 2 -46.09 17.57 -10.22
CA ALA A 2 -44.70 17.70 -9.72
C ALA A 2 -43.58 16.86 -10.43
N PRO A 3 -43.82 15.96 -11.41
CA PRO A 3 -42.74 15.17 -12.00
C PRO A 3 -41.86 15.97 -12.99
N ASN A 4 -42.36 17.07 -13.56
CA ASN A 4 -41.65 17.80 -14.61
C ASN A 4 -40.55 18.73 -14.09
N VAL A 5 -40.67 19.27 -12.87
CA VAL A 5 -39.66 20.21 -12.32
C VAL A 5 -38.31 19.52 -12.11
N VAL A 6 -38.32 18.27 -11.64
CA VAL A 6 -37.09 17.49 -11.45
C VAL A 6 -36.46 17.13 -12.80
N VAL A 7 -37.29 16.70 -13.76
CA VAL A 7 -36.84 16.30 -15.10
C VAL A 7 -36.32 17.50 -15.90
N ASP A 8 -36.98 18.65 -15.81
CA ASP A 8 -36.58 19.87 -16.50
C ASP A 8 -35.35 20.51 -15.85
N GLY A 9 -35.22 20.42 -14.52
CA GLY A 9 -34.00 20.76 -13.79
C GLY A 9 -32.81 19.88 -14.19
N LEU A 10 -33.01 18.57 -14.35
CA LEU A 10 -31.98 17.64 -14.84
C LEU A 10 -31.58 17.94 -16.29
N LYS A 11 -32.55 18.23 -17.17
CA LYS A 11 -32.27 18.63 -18.57
C LYS A 11 -31.50 19.94 -18.66
N ALA A 12 -31.82 20.92 -17.81
CA ALA A 12 -31.08 22.18 -17.75
C ALA A 12 -29.65 21.98 -17.23
N ALA A 13 -29.46 21.16 -16.19
CA ALA A 13 -28.14 20.83 -15.64
C ALA A 13 -27.27 20.02 -16.62
N LEU A 14 -27.88 19.20 -17.46
CA LEU A 14 -27.22 18.41 -18.51
C LEU A 14 -27.14 19.12 -19.86
N SER A 15 -27.54 20.40 -19.94
CA SER A 15 -27.38 21.18 -21.17
C SER A 15 -25.89 21.36 -21.50
N PRO A 16 -25.50 21.37 -22.80
CA PRO A 16 -24.09 21.53 -23.18
C PRO A 16 -23.46 22.81 -22.62
N SER A 17 -24.24 23.89 -22.53
CA SER A 17 -23.80 25.15 -21.92
C SER A 17 -23.55 25.01 -20.42
N ALA A 18 -24.45 24.36 -19.67
CA ALA A 18 -24.24 24.11 -18.25
C ALA A 18 -22.99 23.26 -17.99
N ILE A 19 -22.74 22.23 -18.82
CA ILE A 19 -21.53 21.40 -18.72
C ILE A 19 -20.28 22.25 -18.96
N ILE A 20 -20.26 23.11 -19.97
CA ILE A 20 -19.12 24.01 -20.26
C ILE A 20 -18.89 24.98 -19.10
N TYR A 21 -19.94 25.59 -18.55
CA TYR A 21 -19.82 26.50 -17.41
C TYR A 21 -19.29 25.77 -16.16
N LEU A 22 -19.81 24.58 -15.85
CA LEU A 22 -19.35 23.78 -14.73
C LEU A 22 -17.89 23.34 -14.91
N ALA A 23 -17.49 22.92 -16.12
CA ALA A 23 -16.11 22.59 -16.43
C ALA A 23 -15.20 23.81 -16.31
N GLY A 24 -15.63 24.98 -16.79
CA GLY A 24 -14.90 26.24 -16.66
C GLY A 24 -14.71 26.66 -15.20
N LEU A 25 -15.76 26.60 -14.37
CA LEU A 25 -15.69 26.86 -12.94
C LEU A 25 -14.77 25.88 -12.22
N TRP A 26 -14.84 24.60 -12.59
CA TRP A 26 -13.97 23.56 -12.04
C TRP A 26 -12.49 23.85 -12.37
N ILE A 27 -12.16 24.14 -13.64
CA ILE A 27 -10.80 24.51 -14.05
C ILE A 27 -10.34 25.77 -13.30
N ALA A 28 -11.17 26.82 -13.28
CA ALA A 28 -10.84 28.08 -12.60
C ALA A 28 -10.56 27.86 -11.11
N TYR A 29 -11.34 27.02 -10.43
CA TYR A 29 -11.11 26.63 -9.04
C TYR A 29 -9.75 25.97 -8.84
N TYR A 30 -9.37 24.98 -9.66
CA TYR A 30 -8.07 24.32 -9.54
C TYR A 30 -6.90 25.23 -9.90
N VAL A 31 -7.07 26.14 -10.85
CA VAL A 31 -6.06 27.17 -11.17
C VAL A 31 -5.88 28.11 -9.98
N ALA A 32 -6.96 28.62 -9.40
CA ALA A 32 -6.91 29.47 -8.22
C ALA A 32 -6.25 28.75 -7.02
N LEU A 33 -6.59 27.48 -6.81
CA LEU A 33 -5.97 26.63 -5.78
C LEU A 33 -4.47 26.44 -6.03
N ALA A 34 -4.06 26.15 -7.27
CA ALA A 34 -2.66 26.00 -7.64
C ALA A 34 -1.86 27.30 -7.41
N LEU A 35 -2.45 28.45 -7.75
CA LEU A 35 -1.87 29.77 -7.49
C LEU A 35 -1.75 30.05 -5.99
N TYR A 36 -2.77 29.70 -5.19
CA TYR A 36 -2.70 29.81 -3.74
C TYR A 36 -1.59 28.93 -3.17
N ASN A 37 -1.47 27.68 -3.61
CA ASN A 37 -0.50 26.72 -3.07
C ASN A 37 0.96 27.15 -3.28
N ILE A 38 1.25 27.86 -4.37
CA ILE A 38 2.59 28.44 -4.64
C ILE A 38 2.76 29.85 -4.06
N SER A 39 1.67 30.49 -3.64
CA SER A 39 1.72 31.86 -3.15
C SER A 39 2.45 31.93 -1.80
N PRO A 40 3.05 33.08 -1.45
CA PRO A 40 3.67 33.28 -0.14
C PRO A 40 2.70 33.12 1.04
N PHE A 41 1.38 33.11 0.80
CA PHE A 41 0.36 32.93 1.83
C PHE A 41 0.20 31.47 2.26
N HIS A 42 0.70 30.51 1.46
CA HIS A 42 0.64 29.11 1.83
C HIS A 42 1.65 28.81 2.97
N PRO A 43 1.27 28.09 4.04
CA PRO A 43 2.13 27.85 5.21
C PRO A 43 3.45 27.13 4.87
N LEU A 44 3.44 26.33 3.79
CA LEU A 44 4.61 25.60 3.29
C LEU A 44 5.37 26.33 2.17
N ALA A 45 5.01 27.56 1.80
CA ALA A 45 5.63 28.27 0.67
C ALA A 45 7.12 28.58 0.87
N ARG A 46 7.58 28.66 2.12
CA ARG A 46 8.99 28.90 2.48
C ARG A 46 9.90 27.71 2.20
N PHE A 47 9.36 26.51 2.02
CA PHE A 47 10.18 25.31 1.80
C PHE A 47 10.49 25.16 0.30
N PRO A 48 11.76 24.83 -0.04
CA PRO A 48 12.17 24.73 -1.43
C PRO A 48 11.60 23.46 -2.08
N GLY A 49 11.50 23.48 -3.41
CA GLY A 49 11.01 22.35 -4.20
C GLY A 49 10.51 22.80 -5.58
N PRO A 50 10.18 21.86 -6.49
CA PRO A 50 9.60 22.19 -7.77
C PRO A 50 8.25 22.91 -7.58
N LYS A 51 8.10 24.11 -8.18
CA LYS A 51 6.84 24.89 -8.05
C LYS A 51 5.61 24.12 -8.53
N ILE A 52 5.77 23.27 -9.55
CA ILE A 52 4.70 22.41 -10.05
C ILE A 52 4.27 21.34 -9.03
N ALA A 53 5.22 20.83 -8.24
CA ALA A 53 4.94 19.91 -7.14
C ALA A 53 4.20 20.63 -6.01
N ALA A 54 4.64 21.84 -5.66
CA ALA A 54 3.96 22.67 -4.68
C ALA A 54 2.54 23.08 -5.13
N ALA A 55 2.31 23.26 -6.44
CA ALA A 55 1.03 23.74 -6.97
C ALA A 55 -0.08 22.69 -6.92
N THR A 56 0.24 21.42 -7.23
CA THR A 56 -0.78 20.38 -7.44
C THR A 56 -0.25 18.97 -7.21
N TYR A 57 -1.14 18.06 -6.82
CA TYR A 57 -0.89 16.62 -6.74
C TYR A 57 -0.66 15.97 -8.12
N LEU A 58 -0.94 16.66 -9.24
CA LEU A 58 -0.72 16.12 -10.59
C LEU A 58 0.75 15.78 -10.86
N TYR A 59 1.69 16.52 -10.26
CA TYR A 59 3.12 16.24 -10.41
C TYR A 59 3.51 14.90 -9.79
N GLU A 60 3.08 14.65 -8.55
CA GLU A 60 3.24 13.36 -7.88
C GLU A 60 2.51 12.25 -8.64
N ALA A 61 1.24 12.50 -9.04
CA ALA A 61 0.44 11.53 -9.79
C ALA A 61 1.09 11.13 -11.12
N TYR A 62 1.77 12.04 -11.81
CA TYR A 62 2.49 11.70 -13.04
C TYR A 62 3.58 10.65 -12.78
N TYR A 63 4.38 10.79 -11.73
CA TYR A 63 5.44 9.81 -11.44
C TYR A 63 4.93 8.53 -10.79
N ASP A 64 3.91 8.62 -9.94
CA ASP A 64 3.34 7.46 -9.26
C ASP A 64 2.39 6.68 -10.18
N TRP A 65 1.37 7.33 -10.74
CA TRP A 65 0.39 6.67 -11.59
C TRP A 65 0.93 6.44 -13.01
N TRP A 66 1.34 7.48 -13.72
CA TRP A 66 1.69 7.35 -15.15
C TRP A 66 3.01 6.60 -15.38
N LEU A 67 3.98 6.77 -14.48
CA LEU A 67 5.29 6.13 -14.58
C LEU A 67 5.50 4.94 -13.64
N LEU A 68 4.47 4.52 -12.91
CA LEU A 68 4.43 3.36 -12.01
C LEU A 68 5.44 3.44 -10.85
N GLY A 69 5.22 4.39 -9.93
CA GLY A 69 5.92 4.46 -8.65
C GLY A 69 7.34 5.04 -8.72
N ARG A 70 7.60 5.97 -9.65
CA ARG A 70 8.94 6.56 -9.80
C ARG A 70 9.19 7.76 -8.91
N TYR A 71 8.19 8.21 -8.14
CA TYR A 71 8.29 9.48 -7.44
C TYR A 71 9.39 9.50 -6.38
N GLY A 72 9.62 8.37 -5.69
CA GLY A 72 10.73 8.25 -4.72
C GLY A 72 12.11 8.57 -5.31
N LYS A 73 12.38 8.20 -6.56
CA LYS A 73 13.64 8.55 -7.23
C LYS A 73 13.73 10.04 -7.55
N VAL A 74 12.61 10.66 -7.90
CA VAL A 74 12.53 12.11 -8.13
C VAL A 74 12.72 12.86 -6.82
N ILE A 75 12.12 12.39 -5.72
CA ILE A 75 12.33 12.96 -4.38
C ILE A 75 13.80 12.94 -3.99
N ALA A 76 14.53 11.84 -4.25
CA ALA A 76 15.97 11.78 -4.01
C ALA A 76 16.74 12.87 -4.80
N GLN A 77 16.44 13.02 -6.09
CA GLN A 77 17.03 14.09 -6.93
C GLN A 77 16.63 15.50 -6.47
N MET A 78 15.42 15.67 -5.92
CA MET A 78 15.01 16.93 -5.33
C MET A 78 15.83 17.25 -4.08
N HIS A 79 16.14 16.27 -3.23
CA HIS A 79 16.99 16.49 -2.07
C HIS A 79 18.42 16.91 -2.48
N GLU A 80 18.98 16.28 -3.51
CA GLU A 80 20.27 16.69 -4.08
C GLU A 80 20.25 18.14 -4.58
N ARG A 81 19.12 18.61 -5.11
CA ARG A 81 18.99 19.95 -5.71
C ARG A 81 18.58 21.06 -4.75
N TYR A 82 17.66 20.78 -3.84
CA TYR A 82 16.97 21.78 -3.02
C TYR A 82 17.34 21.71 -1.54
N GLY A 83 18.01 20.62 -1.11
CA GLY A 83 18.49 20.44 0.25
C GLY A 83 17.70 19.41 1.07
N PRO A 84 17.94 19.34 2.38
CA PRO A 84 17.47 18.24 3.23
C PRO A 84 15.97 18.28 3.55
N ILE A 85 15.31 19.43 3.39
CA ILE A 85 13.87 19.57 3.64
C ILE A 85 13.24 20.21 2.41
N ILE A 86 12.36 19.47 1.76
CA ILE A 86 11.76 19.87 0.48
C ILE A 86 10.26 19.70 0.51
N ARG A 87 9.54 20.52 -0.26
CA ARG A 87 8.11 20.36 -0.47
C ARG A 87 7.85 19.50 -1.70
N ILE A 88 7.22 18.35 -1.51
CA ILE A 88 7.00 17.35 -2.57
C ILE A 88 5.58 17.34 -3.11
N ASN A 89 4.62 17.93 -2.43
CA ASN A 89 3.27 18.16 -2.96
C ASN A 89 2.69 19.39 -2.23
N PRO A 90 1.42 19.79 -2.48
CA PRO A 90 0.86 20.96 -1.79
C PRO A 90 0.92 20.88 -0.26
N ASP A 91 0.74 19.70 0.33
CA ASP A 91 0.51 19.54 1.77
C ASP A 91 1.65 18.80 2.50
N GLU A 92 2.70 18.37 1.78
CA GLU A 92 3.72 17.46 2.31
C GLU A 92 5.15 17.97 2.14
N LEU A 93 5.89 17.88 3.25
CA LEU A 93 7.33 18.04 3.29
C LEU A 93 8.00 16.68 3.37
N HIS A 94 9.03 16.48 2.57
CA HIS A 94 9.92 15.33 2.69
C HIS A 94 11.22 15.78 3.35
N VAL A 95 11.68 15.01 4.34
CA VAL A 95 12.82 15.35 5.18
C VAL A 95 13.86 14.25 5.07
N SER A 96 15.07 14.62 4.70
CA SER A 96 16.26 13.78 4.63
C SER A 96 17.33 14.38 5.56
N ASP A 97 16.99 14.47 6.84
CA ASP A 97 17.87 14.96 7.90
C ASP A 97 17.66 14.12 9.17
N PRO A 98 18.69 13.41 9.68
CA PRO A 98 18.56 12.58 10.88
C PRO A 98 18.19 13.37 12.13
N HIS A 99 18.46 14.69 12.20
CA HIS A 99 18.10 15.52 13.35
C HIS A 99 16.58 15.67 13.53
N PHE A 100 15.79 15.37 12.49
CA PHE A 100 14.33 15.42 12.53
C PHE A 100 13.68 14.07 12.88
N THR A 101 14.48 13.02 13.12
CA THR A 101 13.97 11.68 13.45
C THR A 101 12.96 11.72 14.59
N ASP A 102 13.30 12.38 15.70
CA ASP A 102 12.41 12.47 16.88
C ASP A 102 11.18 13.36 16.64
N GLU A 103 11.26 14.30 15.69
CA GLU A 103 10.11 15.15 15.33
C GLU A 103 9.09 14.37 14.50
N ILE A 104 9.57 13.61 13.51
CA ILE A 104 8.78 12.81 12.56
C ILE A 104 8.27 11.52 13.22
N TYR A 105 9.18 10.75 13.82
CA TYR A 105 8.87 9.52 14.54
C TYR A 105 8.61 9.84 16.01
N ALA A 106 7.49 10.51 16.22
CA ALA A 106 7.01 10.93 17.52
C ALA A 106 7.03 9.79 18.56
N GLY A 107 7.72 10.03 19.67
CA GLY A 107 7.78 9.12 20.82
C GLY A 107 6.48 9.03 21.63
N PRO A 108 6.49 8.28 22.75
CA PRO A 108 5.32 8.13 23.61
C PRO A 108 4.72 9.48 24.03
N GLY A 109 3.40 9.60 23.97
CA GLY A 109 2.66 10.80 24.39
C GLY A 109 2.41 11.85 23.30
N ARG A 110 3.02 11.71 22.11
CA ARG A 110 2.76 12.58 20.96
C ARG A 110 1.80 11.90 19.98
N ILE A 111 0.58 12.42 19.90
CA ILE A 111 -0.46 11.90 19.01
C ILE A 111 -0.23 12.45 17.60
N ARG A 112 -0.15 11.55 16.62
CA ARG A 112 -0.03 11.88 15.19
C ARG A 112 -0.93 10.93 14.41
N ASP A 113 -1.76 11.51 13.54
CA ASP A 113 -2.52 10.77 12.54
C ASP A 113 -1.72 10.67 11.25
N LYS A 114 -1.87 9.54 10.54
CA LYS A 114 -1.28 9.38 9.21
C LYS A 114 -2.07 10.20 8.19
N TRP A 115 -1.39 10.68 7.15
CA TRP A 115 -2.07 11.40 6.08
C TRP A 115 -2.90 10.46 5.20
N GLN A 116 -4.21 10.73 5.06
CA GLN A 116 -5.11 9.86 4.29
C GLN A 116 -4.67 9.67 2.84
N HIS A 117 -4.10 10.72 2.21
CA HIS A 117 -3.57 10.62 0.85
C HIS A 117 -2.49 9.55 0.72
N GLN A 118 -1.59 9.42 1.69
CA GLN A 118 -0.56 8.37 1.70
C GLN A 118 -1.17 6.97 1.83
N LEU A 119 -2.22 6.85 2.64
CA LEU A 119 -2.90 5.58 2.91
C LEU A 119 -3.85 5.13 1.79
N ASN A 120 -4.23 6.03 0.89
CA ASN A 120 -5.07 5.70 -0.27
C ASN A 120 -4.45 4.62 -1.17
N THR A 121 -3.13 4.45 -1.12
CA THR A 121 -2.37 3.37 -1.76
C THR A 121 -2.89 1.97 -1.37
N GLY A 122 -3.32 1.78 -0.12
CA GLY A 122 -3.96 0.57 0.38
C GLY A 122 -5.49 0.70 0.52
N GLY A 123 -6.09 1.70 -0.11
CA GLY A 123 -7.45 2.18 0.17
C GLY A 123 -8.60 1.34 -0.40
N ALA A 124 -8.36 0.08 -0.78
CA ALA A 124 -9.39 -0.82 -1.30
C ALA A 124 -9.31 -2.21 -0.67
N GLY A 125 -10.47 -2.89 -0.62
CA GLY A 125 -10.58 -4.24 -0.09
C GLY A 125 -10.15 -4.36 1.39
N PRO A 126 -9.78 -5.57 1.84
CA PRO A 126 -9.35 -5.82 3.22
C PRO A 126 -8.16 -4.97 3.67
N VAL A 127 -7.30 -4.52 2.75
CA VAL A 127 -6.12 -3.70 3.07
C VAL A 127 -6.52 -2.34 3.66
N SER A 128 -7.67 -1.79 3.26
CA SER A 128 -8.16 -0.49 3.73
C SER A 128 -8.46 -0.45 5.24
N VAL A 129 -8.65 -1.62 5.87
CA VAL A 129 -8.96 -1.71 7.31
C VAL A 129 -7.82 -2.30 8.15
N THR A 130 -6.64 -2.47 7.56
CA THR A 130 -5.46 -2.98 8.28
C THR A 130 -4.88 -1.93 9.24
N GLY A 131 -4.03 -2.38 10.18
CA GLY A 131 -3.21 -1.47 10.99
C GLY A 131 -2.35 -0.54 10.12
N PHE A 132 -1.83 -1.03 8.99
CA PHE A 132 -1.08 -0.21 8.05
C PHE A 132 -1.90 0.98 7.52
N SER A 133 -3.14 0.73 7.09
CA SER A 133 -4.04 1.73 6.49
C SER A 133 -4.91 2.50 7.50
N THR A 134 -4.64 2.39 8.80
CA THR A 134 -5.40 3.11 9.83
C THR A 134 -4.88 4.54 10.00
N VAL A 135 -5.72 5.54 9.75
CA VAL A 135 -5.40 6.97 9.96
C VAL A 135 -5.34 7.31 11.45
N ASN A 136 -6.43 7.05 12.17
CA ASN A 136 -6.62 7.49 13.55
C ASN A 136 -5.65 6.77 14.50
N HIS A 137 -4.92 7.57 15.29
CA HIS A 137 -3.91 7.10 16.22
C HIS A 137 -4.42 6.06 17.22
N GLU A 138 -5.58 6.26 17.84
CA GLU A 138 -6.10 5.37 18.89
C GLU A 138 -6.52 4.02 18.32
N VAL A 139 -7.22 4.03 17.19
CA VAL A 139 -7.59 2.79 16.48
C VAL A 139 -6.33 2.04 16.03
N HIS A 140 -5.33 2.77 15.51
CA HIS A 140 -4.05 2.19 15.14
C HIS A 140 -3.34 1.57 16.35
N ARG A 141 -3.31 2.27 17.48
CA ARG A 141 -2.70 1.83 18.74
C ARG A 141 -3.36 0.55 19.25
N MET A 142 -4.68 0.48 19.24
CA MET A 142 -5.45 -0.71 19.61
C MET A 142 -5.10 -1.91 18.71
N ARG A 143 -5.14 -1.73 17.39
CA ARG A 143 -4.80 -2.78 16.40
C ARG A 143 -3.35 -3.26 16.55
N LYS A 144 -2.39 -2.35 16.70
CA LYS A 144 -0.97 -2.68 16.93
C LYS A 144 -0.77 -3.39 18.27
N GLY A 145 -1.48 -2.95 19.31
CA GLY A 145 -1.42 -3.56 20.64
C GLY A 145 -1.75 -5.05 20.61
N ALA A 146 -2.82 -5.43 19.92
CA ALA A 146 -3.21 -6.83 19.75
C ALA A 146 -2.14 -7.70 19.08
N LEU A 147 -1.35 -7.12 18.17
CA LEU A 147 -0.28 -7.83 17.45
C LEU A 147 1.06 -7.85 18.22
N SER A 148 1.29 -6.87 19.08
CA SER A 148 2.61 -6.65 19.71
C SER A 148 3.14 -7.83 20.53
N ARG A 149 2.26 -8.60 21.18
CA ARG A 149 2.62 -9.79 21.98
C ARG A 149 3.34 -10.86 21.17
N PHE A 150 2.93 -11.02 19.91
CA PHE A 150 3.50 -12.00 18.99
C PHE A 150 4.94 -11.62 18.63
N PHE A 151 5.26 -10.34 18.50
CA PHE A 151 6.60 -9.85 18.18
C PHE A 151 7.49 -9.58 19.41
N SER A 152 7.14 -10.13 20.59
CA SER A 152 7.98 -9.99 21.78
C SER A 152 9.28 -10.80 21.65
N ARG A 153 10.34 -10.38 22.35
CA ARG A 153 11.64 -11.10 22.35
C ARG A 153 11.49 -12.59 22.66
N GLN A 154 10.65 -12.93 23.64
CA GLN A 154 10.41 -14.32 24.02
C GLN A 154 9.78 -15.12 22.88
N GLN A 155 8.80 -14.55 22.17
CA GLN A 155 8.17 -15.23 21.03
C GLN A 155 9.13 -15.34 19.84
N MET A 156 9.94 -14.31 19.58
CA MET A 156 10.95 -14.36 18.52
C MET A 156 12.02 -15.44 18.77
N LEU A 157 12.43 -15.65 20.02
CA LEU A 157 13.39 -16.71 20.36
C LEU A 157 12.80 -18.11 20.16
N LYS A 158 11.49 -18.30 20.34
CA LYS A 158 10.83 -19.58 20.04
C LYS A 158 10.82 -19.90 18.54
N LEU A 159 10.74 -18.86 17.71
CA LEU A 159 10.72 -18.98 16.25
C LEU A 159 12.11 -19.30 15.65
N GLU A 160 13.19 -19.11 16.41
CA GLU A 160 14.58 -19.28 15.92
C GLU A 160 14.82 -20.68 15.32
N GLY A 161 14.34 -21.73 15.99
CA GLY A 161 14.49 -23.12 15.51
C GLY A 161 13.78 -23.36 14.17
N GLU A 162 12.53 -22.90 14.04
CA GLU A 162 11.76 -23.03 12.80
C GLU A 162 12.42 -22.28 11.64
N VAL A 163 12.93 -21.06 11.89
CA VAL A 163 13.65 -20.27 10.88
C VAL A 163 14.93 -20.99 10.43
N GLN A 164 15.67 -21.57 11.36
CA GLN A 164 16.87 -22.34 11.05
C GLN A 164 16.57 -23.58 10.21
N GLU A 165 15.46 -24.28 10.50
CA GLU A 165 15.00 -25.43 9.72
C GLU A 165 14.64 -25.03 8.28
N PHE A 166 13.83 -23.99 8.10
CA PHE A 166 13.52 -23.47 6.76
C PHE A 166 14.77 -22.99 6.01
N ALA A 167 15.74 -22.41 6.72
CA ALA A 167 16.99 -21.97 6.12
C ALA A 167 17.78 -23.17 5.60
N GLN A 168 17.89 -24.24 6.40
CA GLN A 168 18.55 -25.48 5.98
C GLN A 168 17.85 -26.13 4.78
N LEU A 169 16.52 -26.26 4.82
CA LEU A 169 15.72 -26.80 3.71
C LEU A 169 15.92 -26.01 2.41
N THR A 170 15.97 -24.68 2.53
CA THR A 170 16.18 -23.79 1.39
C THR A 170 17.58 -23.96 0.81
N VAL A 171 18.62 -23.98 1.65
CA VAL A 171 20.02 -24.20 1.22
C VAL A 171 20.17 -25.57 0.56
N ASP A 172 19.64 -26.62 1.16
CA ASP A 172 19.71 -27.96 0.60
C ASP A 172 19.04 -28.04 -0.78
N LYS A 173 17.89 -27.37 -0.94
CA LYS A 173 17.22 -27.26 -2.24
C LYS A 173 18.03 -26.45 -3.25
N MET A 174 18.66 -25.34 -2.84
CA MET A 174 19.56 -24.57 -3.71
C MET A 174 20.72 -25.42 -4.21
N LEU A 175 21.37 -26.19 -3.33
CA LEU A 175 22.48 -27.09 -3.69
C LEU A 175 22.02 -28.20 -4.65
N ARG A 176 20.85 -28.79 -4.41
CA ARG A 176 20.27 -29.78 -5.34
C ARG A 176 19.89 -29.18 -6.69
N SER A 177 19.43 -27.94 -6.72
CA SER A 177 19.03 -27.24 -7.95
C SER A 177 20.23 -26.73 -8.75
N ALA A 178 21.39 -26.53 -8.13
CA ALA A 178 22.61 -26.06 -8.81
C ALA A 178 23.05 -26.99 -9.96
N SER A 179 22.77 -28.30 -9.85
CA SER A 179 23.06 -29.27 -10.91
C SER A 179 22.11 -29.18 -12.11
N LYS A 180 20.96 -28.51 -11.96
CA LYS A 180 19.91 -28.39 -12.98
C LYS A 180 20.02 -27.11 -13.83
N GLY A 181 20.91 -26.20 -13.47
CA GLY A 181 21.15 -24.93 -14.18
C GLY A 181 21.04 -23.69 -13.29
N PRO A 182 21.27 -22.50 -13.87
CA PRO A 182 21.15 -21.24 -13.13
C PRO A 182 19.69 -20.99 -12.71
N PHE A 183 19.51 -20.41 -11.52
CA PHE A 183 18.22 -19.95 -11.02
C PHE A 183 18.35 -18.58 -10.36
N ASP A 184 17.25 -17.85 -10.26
CA ASP A 184 17.22 -16.57 -9.57
C ASP A 184 17.09 -16.80 -8.06
N VAL A 185 18.15 -16.47 -7.32
CA VAL A 185 18.21 -16.61 -5.86
C VAL A 185 17.11 -15.79 -5.17
N LYS A 186 16.60 -14.71 -5.79
CA LYS A 186 15.48 -13.95 -5.25
C LYS A 186 14.23 -14.81 -5.09
N GLU A 187 13.94 -15.69 -6.05
CA GLU A 187 12.76 -16.56 -5.98
C GLU A 187 12.88 -17.59 -4.86
N ALA A 188 14.10 -18.08 -4.61
CA ALA A 188 14.34 -18.94 -3.47
C ALA A 188 14.13 -18.22 -2.13
N PHE A 189 14.57 -16.96 -1.99
CA PHE A 189 14.27 -16.15 -0.82
C PHE A 189 12.78 -15.80 -0.68
N ASN A 190 12.07 -15.62 -1.80
CA ASN A 190 10.63 -15.40 -1.79
C ASN A 190 9.89 -16.64 -1.24
N CYS A 191 10.29 -17.86 -1.64
CA CYS A 191 9.76 -19.10 -1.08
C CYS A 191 10.07 -19.23 0.42
N PHE A 192 11.33 -19.02 0.81
CA PHE A 192 11.79 -19.11 2.20
C PHE A 192 11.03 -18.17 3.14
N THR A 193 10.93 -16.89 2.77
CA THR A 193 10.25 -15.89 3.61
C THR A 193 8.74 -16.12 3.67
N ALA A 194 8.13 -16.56 2.57
CA ALA A 194 6.72 -16.91 2.53
C ALA A 194 6.36 -18.06 3.47
N ASP A 195 7.17 -19.12 3.49
CA ASP A 195 6.90 -20.28 4.34
C ASP A 195 7.12 -19.97 5.82
N ILE A 196 8.15 -19.19 6.18
CA ILE A 196 8.32 -18.72 7.56
C ILE A 196 7.13 -17.87 8.01
N ILE A 197 6.70 -16.91 7.18
CA ILE A 197 5.59 -16.01 7.54
C ILE A 197 4.28 -16.80 7.67
N SER A 198 4.02 -17.75 6.77
CA SER A 198 2.81 -18.57 6.83
C SER A 198 2.82 -19.55 8.01
N GLN A 199 3.96 -20.22 8.27
CA GLN A 199 4.14 -21.04 9.46
C GLN A 199 3.84 -20.23 10.73
N TYR A 200 4.42 -19.05 10.83
CA TYR A 200 4.24 -18.20 12.01
C TYR A 200 2.82 -17.63 12.14
N ALA A 201 2.19 -17.25 11.04
CA ALA A 201 0.86 -16.63 11.04
C ALA A 201 -0.28 -17.64 11.19
N PHE A 202 -0.14 -18.83 10.61
CA PHE A 202 -1.22 -19.81 10.46
C PHE A 202 -0.93 -21.16 11.13
N GLY A 203 0.30 -21.39 11.61
CA GLY A 203 0.73 -22.67 12.19
C GLY A 203 1.17 -23.72 11.18
N GLU A 204 1.06 -23.43 9.89
CA GLU A 204 1.45 -24.34 8.81
C GLU A 204 2.12 -23.56 7.66
N PRO A 205 3.15 -24.13 7.00
CA PRO A 205 3.78 -23.48 5.88
C PRO A 205 2.94 -23.69 4.62
N MET A 206 3.01 -22.72 3.70
CA MET A 206 2.35 -22.83 2.40
C MET A 206 3.04 -23.82 1.44
N GLY A 207 4.27 -24.22 1.75
CA GLY A 207 5.00 -25.26 1.03
C GLY A 207 5.78 -24.75 -0.19
N PHE A 208 6.06 -23.45 -0.26
CA PHE A 208 6.80 -22.86 -1.38
C PHE A 208 8.26 -23.35 -1.45
N VAL A 209 8.89 -23.67 -0.32
CA VAL A 209 10.21 -24.29 -0.29
C VAL A 209 10.13 -25.76 -0.71
N ALA A 210 9.07 -26.47 -0.29
CA ALA A 210 8.89 -27.90 -0.54
C ALA A 210 8.57 -28.25 -2.00
N GLN A 211 7.97 -27.34 -2.76
CA GLN A 211 7.65 -27.56 -4.18
C GLN A 211 8.92 -27.79 -5.03
N ASP A 212 8.79 -28.40 -6.22
CA ASP A 212 9.95 -28.73 -7.07
C ASP A 212 10.71 -27.49 -7.58
N GLY A 213 9.96 -26.46 -8.01
CA GLY A 213 10.49 -25.20 -8.54
C GLY A 213 10.60 -24.08 -7.51
N TRP A 214 11.06 -22.91 -7.94
CA TRP A 214 11.01 -21.67 -7.13
C TRP A 214 9.79 -20.81 -7.42
N GLU A 215 9.03 -21.20 -8.43
CA GLU A 215 7.76 -20.58 -8.80
C GLU A 215 6.67 -21.66 -8.89
N PRO A 216 5.41 -21.32 -8.60
CA PRO A 216 4.91 -19.99 -8.18
C PRO A 216 5.34 -19.63 -6.74
N ASN A 217 5.33 -18.34 -6.41
CA ASN A 217 5.54 -17.81 -5.05
C ASN A 217 4.82 -16.44 -4.88
N PHE A 218 4.96 -15.80 -3.72
CA PHE A 218 4.30 -14.52 -3.45
C PHE A 218 4.84 -13.31 -4.22
N ALA A 219 6.01 -13.37 -4.84
CA ALA A 219 6.66 -12.20 -5.45
C ALA A 219 5.84 -11.59 -6.58
N THR A 220 5.28 -12.44 -7.46
CA THR A 220 4.38 -12.00 -8.53
C THR A 220 3.15 -11.30 -7.96
N TRP A 221 2.58 -11.84 -6.88
CA TRP A 221 1.45 -11.24 -6.18
C TRP A 221 1.81 -9.88 -5.57
N VAL A 222 2.89 -9.80 -4.80
CA VAL A 222 3.37 -8.56 -4.16
C VAL A 222 3.64 -7.49 -5.22
N LYS A 223 4.30 -7.85 -6.31
CA LYS A 223 4.61 -6.94 -7.42
C LYS A 223 3.34 -6.41 -8.10
N SER A 224 2.37 -7.28 -8.35
CA SER A 224 1.07 -6.89 -8.93
C SER A 224 0.27 -6.01 -7.99
N PHE A 225 0.30 -6.30 -6.69
CA PHE A 225 -0.31 -5.46 -5.66
C PHE A 225 0.27 -4.04 -5.68
N PHE A 226 1.60 -3.89 -5.57
CA PHE A 226 2.24 -2.57 -5.56
C PHE A 226 2.05 -1.79 -6.86
N LYS A 227 2.06 -2.44 -8.03
CA LYS A 227 1.72 -1.77 -9.30
C LYS A 227 0.32 -1.14 -9.27
N SER A 228 -0.66 -1.85 -8.72
CA SER A 228 -2.03 -1.32 -8.59
C SER A 228 -2.13 -0.21 -7.55
N ALA A 229 -1.31 -0.28 -6.50
CA ALA A 229 -1.35 0.61 -5.35
C ALA A 229 -0.97 2.06 -5.71
N TYR A 230 0.03 2.27 -6.59
CA TYR A 230 0.41 3.61 -7.07
C TYR A 230 -0.75 4.31 -7.80
N MET A 231 -1.61 3.54 -8.48
CA MET A 231 -2.82 4.04 -9.14
C MET A 231 -3.88 4.47 -8.12
N MET A 232 -4.07 3.65 -7.08
CA MET A 232 -5.14 3.84 -6.10
C MET A 232 -4.95 5.13 -5.29
N ARG A 233 -3.72 5.58 -5.06
CA ARG A 233 -3.42 6.77 -4.27
C ARG A 233 -4.13 8.04 -4.79
N HIS A 234 -4.04 8.27 -6.09
CA HIS A 234 -4.53 9.50 -6.75
C HIS A 234 -5.95 9.39 -7.31
N ASN A 235 -6.50 8.18 -7.45
CA ASN A 235 -7.76 7.96 -8.15
C ASN A 235 -8.85 7.40 -7.22
N ALA A 236 -9.74 8.28 -6.75
CA ALA A 236 -10.87 7.90 -5.90
C ALA A 236 -11.87 6.96 -6.60
N LEU A 237 -12.07 7.12 -7.92
CA LEU A 237 -12.92 6.24 -8.69
C LEU A 237 -12.31 4.84 -8.78
N ALA A 238 -11.00 4.73 -9.03
CA ALA A 238 -10.30 3.45 -9.05
C ALA A 238 -10.41 2.73 -7.70
N ARG A 239 -10.31 3.44 -6.57
CA ARG A 239 -10.53 2.84 -5.24
C ARG A 239 -11.94 2.32 -5.04
N LYS A 240 -12.97 3.05 -5.50
CA LYS A 240 -14.37 2.60 -5.44
C LYS A 240 -14.60 1.39 -6.35
N LEU A 241 -14.08 1.43 -7.57
CA LEU A 241 -14.16 0.31 -8.52
C LEU A 241 -13.41 -0.92 -8.00
N ALA A 242 -12.30 -0.74 -7.29
CA ALA A 242 -11.55 -1.85 -6.69
C ALA A 242 -12.38 -2.67 -5.68
N GLN A 243 -13.44 -2.11 -5.09
CA GLN A 243 -14.35 -2.85 -4.19
C GLN A 243 -15.26 -3.83 -4.95
N VAL A 244 -15.54 -3.59 -6.23
CA VAL A 244 -16.34 -4.50 -7.07
C VAL A 244 -15.49 -5.49 -7.87
N MET A 245 -14.17 -5.27 -7.94
CA MET A 245 -13.23 -6.13 -8.66
C MET A 245 -13.27 -7.62 -8.26
N PRO A 246 -13.51 -8.02 -6.99
CA PRO A 246 -13.65 -9.43 -6.65
C PRO A 246 -14.79 -10.13 -7.40
N MET A 247 -15.89 -9.41 -7.68
CA MET A 247 -17.04 -9.96 -8.43
C MET A 247 -16.75 -10.12 -9.93
N MET A 248 -15.69 -9.49 -10.42
CA MET A 248 -15.27 -9.53 -11.82
C MET A 248 -13.95 -10.28 -12.00
N ALA A 249 -13.41 -10.91 -10.95
CA ALA A 249 -12.08 -11.51 -10.95
C ALA A 249 -11.85 -12.52 -12.09
N ASP A 250 -12.89 -13.27 -12.47
CA ASP A 250 -12.81 -14.25 -13.58
C ASP A 250 -12.73 -13.61 -14.97
N TYR A 251 -13.05 -12.32 -15.08
CA TYR A 251 -13.00 -11.54 -16.33
C TYR A 251 -11.78 -10.60 -16.39
N LEU A 252 -10.96 -10.57 -15.33
CA LEU A 252 -9.79 -9.74 -15.22
C LEU A 252 -8.53 -10.56 -15.54
N GLY A 253 -7.45 -9.89 -15.97
CA GLY A 253 -6.21 -10.57 -16.33
C GLY A 253 -5.65 -11.46 -15.21
N GLU A 254 -4.87 -12.48 -15.57
CA GLU A 254 -4.35 -13.51 -14.65
C GLU A 254 -3.69 -12.95 -13.39
N ASP A 255 -2.95 -11.84 -13.50
CA ASP A 255 -2.34 -11.15 -12.36
C ASP A 255 -3.37 -10.71 -11.31
N ILE A 256 -4.48 -10.11 -11.75
CA ILE A 256 -5.54 -9.62 -10.85
C ILE A 256 -6.34 -10.79 -10.30
N LYS A 257 -6.64 -11.78 -11.14
CA LYS A 257 -7.34 -12.99 -10.72
C LYS A 257 -6.56 -13.74 -9.63
N SER A 258 -5.24 -13.87 -9.79
CA SER A 258 -4.34 -14.45 -8.79
C SER A 258 -4.36 -13.66 -7.47
N VAL A 259 -4.25 -12.33 -7.53
CA VAL A 259 -4.36 -11.46 -6.35
C VAL A 259 -5.70 -11.64 -5.62
N MET A 260 -6.80 -11.64 -6.37
CA MET A 260 -8.14 -11.78 -5.79
C MET A 260 -8.34 -13.16 -5.16
N ARG A 261 -7.85 -14.23 -5.80
CA ARG A 261 -7.92 -15.59 -5.25
C ARG A 261 -7.11 -15.71 -3.95
N GLN A 262 -5.91 -15.14 -3.91
CA GLN A 262 -5.08 -15.14 -2.70
C GLN A 262 -5.78 -14.41 -1.55
N MET A 263 -6.28 -13.20 -1.79
CA MET A 263 -6.90 -12.36 -0.76
C MET A 263 -8.26 -12.85 -0.27
N ASN A 264 -9.09 -13.43 -1.14
CA ASN A 264 -10.48 -13.76 -0.83
C ASN A 264 -10.73 -15.26 -0.60
N VAL A 265 -9.80 -16.14 -0.98
CA VAL A 265 -9.96 -17.60 -0.86
C VAL A 265 -8.83 -18.24 -0.07
N VAL A 266 -7.58 -18.09 -0.52
CA VAL A 266 -6.44 -18.82 0.06
C VAL A 266 -6.15 -18.37 1.49
N ILE A 267 -5.90 -17.07 1.70
CA ILE A 267 -5.59 -16.53 3.03
C ILE A 267 -6.75 -16.72 4.02
N PRO A 268 -8.03 -16.45 3.67
CA PRO A 268 -9.16 -16.79 4.55
C PRO A 268 -9.27 -18.28 4.87
N GLY A 269 -8.87 -19.16 3.96
CA GLY A 269 -8.80 -20.60 4.19
C GLY A 269 -7.82 -20.95 5.31
N TYR A 270 -6.58 -20.43 5.24
CA TYR A 270 -5.58 -20.60 6.30
C TYR A 270 -6.05 -20.01 7.64
N ILE A 271 -6.69 -18.83 7.63
CA ILE A 271 -7.26 -18.23 8.85
C ILE A 271 -8.31 -19.17 9.46
N LYS A 272 -9.22 -19.71 8.64
CA LYS A 272 -10.26 -20.63 9.12
C LYS A 272 -9.68 -21.94 9.64
N ALA A 273 -8.65 -22.48 8.98
CA ALA A 273 -7.95 -23.67 9.43
C ALA A 273 -7.25 -23.45 10.78
N ALA A 274 -6.53 -22.34 10.93
CA ALA A 274 -5.87 -21.95 12.18
C ALA A 274 -6.88 -21.75 13.33
N LEU A 275 -8.03 -21.11 13.06
CA LEU A 275 -9.08 -20.93 14.06
C LEU A 275 -9.75 -22.25 14.48
N ASN A 276 -9.83 -23.22 13.57
CA ASN A 276 -10.42 -24.54 13.87
C ASN A 276 -9.45 -25.48 14.59
N ASN A 277 -8.14 -25.25 14.48
CA ASN A 277 -7.10 -26.06 15.11
C ASN A 277 -6.17 -25.20 15.98
N PRO A 278 -6.68 -24.65 17.10
CA PRO A 278 -5.89 -23.76 17.96
C PRO A 278 -4.66 -24.42 18.58
N GLU A 279 -4.59 -25.76 18.59
CA GLU A 279 -3.44 -26.52 19.08
C GLU A 279 -2.31 -26.69 18.04
N ASN A 280 -2.61 -26.53 16.75
CA ASN A 280 -1.63 -26.63 15.65
C ASN A 280 -0.88 -25.31 15.40
N GLY A 281 -1.48 -24.19 15.82
CA GLY A 281 -0.86 -22.88 15.71
C GLY A 281 0.18 -22.69 16.81
N SER A 282 1.45 -22.48 16.43
CA SER A 282 2.45 -21.83 17.29
C SER A 282 1.97 -20.44 17.79
N THR A 283 0.87 -19.93 17.24
CA THR A 283 0.09 -18.79 17.73
C THR A 283 -0.71 -19.16 18.97
N TYR A 284 -0.08 -18.91 20.12
CA TYR A 284 -0.67 -18.80 21.46
C TYR A 284 -1.86 -17.81 21.52
N LEU A 285 -3.00 -18.20 20.95
CA LEU A 285 -4.26 -17.46 20.97
C LEU A 285 -4.98 -17.71 22.30
N TYR A 286 -4.39 -17.22 23.39
CA TYR A 286 -5.11 -16.84 24.61
C TYR A 286 -4.73 -15.39 24.90
#